data_AF-A0A1Y1MBF7-F1
#
_entry.id   AF-A0A1Y1MBF7-F1
#
_cell.length_a   1.000
_cell.length_b   1.000
_cell.length_c   1.000
_cell.angle_alpha   90.00
_cell.angle_beta   90.00
_cell.angle_gamma   90.00
#
_symmetry.space_group_name_H-M   'P 1'
#
loop_
_entity.id
_entity.type
_entity.pdbx_description
1 polymer ?
#
loop_
_entity_poly.entity_id
_entity_poly.type
_entity_poly.pdbx_seq_one_letter_code
_entity_poly.pdbx_strand_id
1 'polypeptide(L)'
;MLHSRKIQERCQRTRIFKTRESLLTIILEGRNGKAIYNVFPGIFLLGMLYSALKDYQREGRPYFGTRLLRSSFAQFDVAAMIWIPIFGSCLLVYFFFALWKQGRRQTKWKCQWDKLFGSVFGLYVLVLPHLVAFVTVSNNLGPASSLAVMLEM
;
A
#
# COMPACT_ATOMS: atom_id res chain seq x y z
N MET A 1 21.90 34.09 22.36
CA MET A 1 22.12 33.33 21.09
C MET A 1 21.95 31.81 21.20
N LEU A 2 22.14 31.17 22.36
CA LEU A 2 21.97 29.70 22.52
C LEU A 2 20.51 29.20 22.44
N HIS A 3 19.52 30.06 22.72
CA HIS A 3 18.10 29.68 22.70
C HIS A 3 17.55 29.50 21.26
N SER A 4 18.08 30.25 20.28
CA SER A 4 17.63 30.18 18.89
C SER A 4 18.07 28.89 18.18
N ARG A 5 19.26 28.34 18.52
CA ARG A 5 19.72 27.05 18.00
C ARG A 5 18.85 25.87 18.47
N LYS A 6 18.41 25.86 19.73
CA LYS A 6 17.54 24.79 20.26
C LYS A 6 16.15 24.75 19.63
N ILE A 7 15.62 25.89 19.17
CA ILE A 7 14.34 25.94 18.43
C ILE A 7 14.55 25.42 17.01
N GLN A 8 15.65 25.79 16.36
CA GLN A 8 16.00 25.33 15.01
C GLN A 8 16.22 23.81 14.95
N GLU A 9 16.90 23.20 15.93
CA GLU A 9 17.08 21.74 16.02
C GLU A 9 15.77 21.00 16.29
N ARG A 10 14.84 21.60 17.06
CA ARG A 10 13.50 21.04 17.29
C ARG A 10 12.63 21.13 16.03
N CYS A 11 12.83 22.16 15.21
CA CYS A 11 12.14 22.39 13.94
C CYS A 11 12.69 21.51 12.80
N GLN A 12 13.98 21.15 12.84
CA GLN A 12 14.62 20.24 11.87
C GLN A 12 14.06 18.82 11.88
N ARG A 13 13.40 18.39 12.98
CA ARG A 13 12.74 17.07 13.08
C ARG A 13 11.25 17.10 12.71
N THR A 14 10.77 18.16 12.08
CA THR A 14 9.37 18.24 11.63
C THR A 14 9.36 18.22 10.11
N ARG A 15 8.72 17.21 9.51
CA ARG A 15 8.51 17.20 8.06
C ARG A 15 7.64 18.40 7.68
N ILE A 16 8.22 19.35 6.95
CA ILE A 16 7.49 20.49 6.40
C ILE A 16 7.00 20.07 5.02
N PHE A 17 5.70 19.77 4.93
CA PHE A 17 5.05 19.52 3.64
C PHE A 17 4.93 20.83 2.89
N LYS A 18 5.54 20.89 1.71
CA LYS A 18 5.41 22.00 0.76
C LYS A 18 4.70 21.48 -0.48
N THR A 19 3.75 22.24 -1.00
CA THR A 19 3.15 21.94 -2.31
C THR A 19 4.24 22.03 -3.37
N ARG A 20 4.56 20.90 -3.99
CA ARG A 20 5.54 20.79 -5.07
C ARG A 20 5.05 19.74 -6.05
N GLU A 21 5.22 20.01 -7.34
CA GLU A 21 5.02 19.02 -8.38
C GLU A 21 5.89 17.78 -8.18
N SER A 22 5.37 16.63 -8.60
CA SER A 22 6.14 15.39 -8.58
C SER A 22 7.38 15.55 -9.46
N LEU A 23 8.53 15.04 -9.02
CA LEU A 23 9.77 15.11 -9.80
C LEU A 23 9.59 14.45 -11.19
N LEU A 24 8.83 13.35 -11.23
CA LEU A 24 8.55 12.63 -12.46
C LEU A 24 7.79 13.49 -13.46
N THR A 25 6.80 14.27 -13.01
CA THR A 25 6.05 15.21 -13.85
C THR A 25 6.99 16.25 -14.46
N ILE A 26 7.87 16.84 -13.66
CA ILE A 26 8.83 17.86 -14.13
C ILE A 26 9.81 17.27 -15.17
N ILE A 27 10.29 16.04 -14.94
CA ILE A 27 11.23 15.37 -15.85
C ILE A 27 10.53 14.94 -17.14
N LEU A 28 9.30 14.42 -17.06
CA LEU A 28 8.52 13.99 -18.22
C LEU A 28 8.06 15.15 -19.10
N GLU A 29 7.84 16.34 -18.54
CA GLU A 29 7.51 17.55 -19.31
C GLU A 29 8.69 18.04 -20.19
N GLY A 30 9.93 17.73 -19.78
CA GLY A 30 11.13 18.07 -20.54
C GLY A 30 11.18 17.43 -21.93
N ARG A 31 12.02 17.99 -22.82
CA ARG A 31 12.14 17.56 -24.23
C ARG A 31 12.43 16.05 -24.38
N ASN A 32 13.25 15.48 -23.50
CA ASN A 32 13.57 14.05 -23.51
C ASN A 32 12.47 13.19 -22.84
N GLY A 33 11.74 13.77 -21.88
CA GLY A 33 10.68 13.11 -21.13
C GLY A 33 9.46 12.79 -22.00
N LYS A 34 9.06 13.73 -22.88
CA LYS A 34 7.96 13.51 -23.84
C LYS A 34 8.24 12.38 -24.83
N ALA A 35 9.50 12.24 -25.24
CA ALA A 35 9.89 11.13 -26.10
C ALA A 35 9.73 9.78 -25.38
N ILE A 36 10.20 9.67 -24.15
CA ILE A 36 10.04 8.46 -23.32
C ILE A 36 8.54 8.17 -23.07
N TYR A 37 7.75 9.20 -22.77
CA TYR A 37 6.31 9.09 -22.58
C TYR A 37 5.59 8.51 -23.80
N ASN A 38 6.04 8.80 -25.02
CA ASN A 38 5.42 8.27 -26.23
C ASN A 38 5.98 6.88 -26.63
N VAL A 39 7.27 6.64 -26.37
CA VAL A 39 7.94 5.38 -26.72
C VAL A 39 7.44 4.22 -25.87
N PHE A 40 7.21 4.41 -24.57
CA PHE A 40 6.72 3.35 -23.68
C PHE A 40 5.36 2.78 -24.11
N PRO A 41 4.31 3.60 -24.32
CA PRO A 41 3.04 3.13 -24.87
C PRO A 41 3.19 2.53 -26.27
N GLY A 42 4.06 3.09 -27.12
CA GLY A 42 4.33 2.54 -28.45
C GLY A 42 4.88 1.10 -28.40
N ILE A 43 5.91 0.87 -27.58
CA ILE A 43 6.48 -0.48 -27.36
C ILE A 43 5.43 -1.41 -26.75
N PHE A 44 4.65 -0.92 -25.79
CA PHE A 44 3.59 -1.69 -25.14
C PHE A 44 2.50 -2.13 -26.13
N LEU A 45 2.02 -1.23 -26.98
CA LEU A 45 1.02 -1.51 -28.01
C LEU A 45 1.56 -2.48 -29.08
N LEU A 46 2.80 -2.28 -29.53
CA LEU A 46 3.46 -3.21 -30.46
C LEU A 46 3.60 -4.61 -29.84
N GLY A 47 3.98 -4.70 -28.57
CA GLY A 47 4.06 -5.98 -27.84
C GLY A 47 2.70 -6.67 -27.68
N MET A 48 1.65 -5.90 -27.39
CA MET A 48 0.27 -6.40 -27.32
C MET A 48 -0.21 -6.92 -28.69
N LEU A 49 0.06 -6.17 -29.76
CA LEU A 49 -0.29 -6.57 -31.13
C LEU A 49 0.47 -7.83 -31.56
N TYR A 50 1.77 -7.91 -31.29
CA TYR A 50 2.57 -9.10 -31.57
C TYR A 50 2.04 -10.35 -30.84
N SER A 51 1.68 -10.19 -29.57
CA SER A 51 1.09 -11.28 -28.77
C SER A 51 -0.27 -11.70 -29.32
N ALA A 52 -1.12 -10.74 -29.70
CA ALA A 52 -2.43 -11.02 -30.29
C ALA A 52 -2.33 -11.76 -31.64
N LEU A 53 -1.38 -11.37 -32.50
CA LEU A 53 -1.11 -12.06 -33.76
C LEU A 53 -0.66 -13.51 -33.52
N LYS A 54 0.22 -13.73 -32.54
CA LYS A 54 0.69 -15.07 -32.17
C LYS A 54 -0.43 -15.95 -31.60
N ASP A 55 -1.31 -15.38 -30.78
CA ASP A 55 -2.49 -16.08 -30.27
C ASP A 55 -3.48 -16.41 -31.40
N TYR A 56 -3.70 -15.47 -32.33
CA TYR A 56 -4.55 -15.69 -33.50
C TYR A 56 -4.01 -16.81 -34.40
N GLN A 57 -2.69 -16.85 -34.64
CA GLN A 57 -2.08 -17.93 -35.42
C GLN A 57 -2.21 -19.32 -34.78
N ARG A 58 -2.24 -19.39 -33.44
CA ARG A 58 -2.31 -20.66 -32.71
C ARG A 58 -3.73 -21.16 -32.48
N GLU A 59 -4.63 -20.26 -32.07
CA GLU A 59 -5.96 -20.62 -31.56
C GLU A 59 -7.11 -20.03 -32.40
N GLY A 60 -6.81 -19.23 -33.43
CA GLY A 60 -7.80 -18.57 -34.29
C GLY A 60 -8.56 -17.41 -33.63
N ARG A 61 -8.24 -17.07 -32.37
CA ARG A 61 -8.83 -15.95 -31.61
C ARG A 61 -7.74 -15.23 -30.81
N PRO A 62 -7.74 -13.88 -30.77
CA PRO A 62 -6.76 -13.12 -29.99
C PRO A 62 -7.19 -13.05 -28.52
N TYR A 63 -6.49 -13.77 -27.63
CA TYR A 63 -6.80 -13.77 -26.19
C TYR A 63 -6.09 -12.68 -25.39
N PHE A 64 -5.14 -11.94 -26.01
CA PHE A 64 -4.40 -10.82 -25.41
C PHE A 64 -3.85 -11.13 -24.00
N GLY A 65 -3.49 -12.39 -23.72
CA GLY A 65 -3.05 -12.82 -22.38
C GLY A 65 -4.08 -12.65 -21.25
N THR A 66 -5.36 -12.36 -21.55
CA THR A 66 -6.43 -12.16 -20.54
C THR A 66 -6.63 -13.37 -19.64
N ARG A 67 -6.32 -14.57 -20.13
CA ARG A 67 -6.39 -15.82 -19.37
C ARG A 67 -5.36 -15.86 -18.23
N LEU A 68 -4.15 -15.35 -18.47
CA LEU A 68 -3.12 -15.19 -17.44
C LEU A 68 -3.55 -14.13 -16.42
N LEU A 69 -4.07 -13.01 -16.89
CA LEU A 69 -4.53 -11.93 -15.99
C LEU A 69 -5.67 -12.41 -15.09
N ARG A 70 -6.67 -13.09 -15.64
CA ARG A 70 -7.79 -13.68 -14.88
C ARG A 70 -7.31 -14.73 -13.89
N SER A 71 -6.34 -15.55 -14.26
CA SER A 71 -5.75 -16.55 -13.37
C SER A 71 -4.93 -15.90 -12.25
N SER A 72 -4.20 -14.82 -12.55
CA SER A 72 -3.40 -14.08 -11.57
C SER A 72 -4.26 -13.31 -10.57
N PHE A 73 -5.41 -12.78 -11.01
CA PHE A 73 -6.41 -12.11 -10.19
C PHE A 73 -7.54 -13.05 -9.74
N ALA A 74 -7.29 -14.37 -9.70
CA ALA A 74 -8.27 -15.31 -9.19
C ALA A 74 -8.75 -14.89 -7.79
N GLN A 75 -10.07 -14.95 -7.59
CA GLN A 75 -10.76 -14.60 -6.34
C GLN A 75 -10.52 -13.15 -5.86
N PHE A 76 -10.51 -12.19 -6.79
CA PHE A 76 -10.47 -10.77 -6.45
C PHE A 76 -11.61 -10.34 -5.50
N ASP A 77 -12.81 -10.93 -5.65
CA ASP A 77 -13.94 -10.64 -4.76
C ASP A 77 -13.64 -11.02 -3.31
N VAL A 78 -12.95 -12.15 -3.09
CA VAL A 78 -12.52 -12.60 -1.76
C VAL A 78 -11.45 -11.66 -1.22
N ALA A 79 -10.52 -11.20 -2.07
CA ALA A 79 -9.52 -10.21 -1.69
C ALA A 79 -10.16 -8.89 -1.21
N ALA A 80 -11.18 -8.40 -1.91
CA ALA A 80 -11.92 -7.21 -1.53
C ALA A 80 -12.66 -7.40 -0.19
N MET A 81 -13.27 -8.58 0.03
CA MET A 81 -13.92 -8.93 1.29
C MET A 81 -12.95 -9.00 2.47
N ILE A 82 -11.71 -9.45 2.25
CA ILE A 82 -10.64 -9.45 3.26
C ILE A 82 -10.12 -8.02 3.50
N TRP A 83 -10.06 -7.18 2.47
CA TRP A 83 -9.55 -5.82 2.59
C TRP A 83 -10.44 -4.90 3.44
N ILE A 84 -11.77 -5.01 3.35
CA ILE A 84 -12.73 -4.20 4.14
C ILE A 84 -12.45 -4.25 5.66
N PRO A 85 -12.34 -5.43 6.31
CA PRO A 85 -12.05 -5.48 7.75
C PRO A 85 -10.62 -5.01 8.09
N ILE A 86 -9.64 -5.18 7.19
CA ILE A 86 -8.29 -4.64 7.37
C ILE A 86 -8.34 -3.11 7.42
N PHE A 87 -9.00 -2.49 6.44
CA PHE A 87 -9.20 -1.05 6.39
C PHE A 87 -9.95 -0.53 7.63
N GLY A 88 -11.00 -1.23 8.04
CA GLY A 88 -11.72 -0.94 9.28
C GLY A 88 -10.84 -1.01 10.53
N SER A 89 -9.95 -2.01 10.61
CA SER A 89 -9.00 -2.14 11.71
C SER A 89 -8.03 -0.96 11.79
N CYS A 90 -7.53 -0.47 10.65
CA CYS A 90 -6.68 0.71 10.58
C CYS A 90 -7.37 1.97 11.11
N LEU A 91 -8.67 2.15 10.84
CA LEU A 91 -9.44 3.25 11.41
C LEU A 91 -9.63 3.12 12.93
N LEU A 92 -9.82 1.88 13.43
CA LEU A 92 -9.97 1.61 14.87
C LEU A 92 -8.72 1.97 15.68
N VAL A 93 -7.53 1.94 15.07
CA VAL A 93 -6.28 2.35 15.72
C VAL A 93 -6.38 3.79 16.24
N TYR A 94 -7.03 4.70 15.51
CA TYR A 94 -7.23 6.08 15.97
C TYR A 94 -8.02 6.14 17.29
N PHE A 95 -9.15 5.42 17.35
CA PHE A 95 -9.97 5.35 18.56
C PHE A 95 -9.22 4.71 19.72
N PHE A 96 -8.41 3.68 19.44
CA PHE A 96 -7.56 3.04 20.43
C PHE A 96 -6.55 4.01 21.05
N PHE A 97 -5.89 4.84 20.24
CA PHE A 97 -4.99 5.89 20.74
C PHE A 97 -5.72 7.02 21.48
N ALA A 98 -6.94 7.37 21.06
CA ALA A 98 -7.76 8.34 21.77
C ALA A 98 -8.13 7.85 23.18
N LEU A 99 -8.53 6.57 23.30
CA LEU A 99 -8.81 5.91 24.58
C LEU A 99 -7.57 5.85 25.47
N TRP A 100 -6.40 5.52 24.90
CA TRP A 100 -5.14 5.54 25.63
C TRP A 100 -4.86 6.91 26.25
N LYS A 101 -5.01 7.99 25.47
CA LYS A 101 -4.83 9.37 25.95
C LYS A 101 -5.77 9.71 27.10
N GLN A 102 -7.04 9.30 27.01
CA GLN A 102 -8.03 9.53 28.06
C GLN A 102 -7.70 8.73 29.33
N GLY A 103 -7.34 7.46 29.19
CA GLY A 103 -6.94 6.60 30.31
C GLY A 103 -5.69 7.11 31.05
N ARG A 104 -4.72 7.67 30.31
CA ARG A 104 -3.50 8.28 30.87
C ARG A 104 -3.79 9.53 31.70
N ARG A 105 -4.87 10.26 31.41
CA ARG A 105 -5.28 11.46 32.15
C ARG A 105 -5.98 11.12 33.46
N GLN A 106 -6.71 10.01 33.51
CA GLN A 106 -7.48 9.59 34.70
C GLN A 106 -6.67 8.70 35.67
N THR A 107 -5.65 7.99 35.17
CA THR A 107 -4.91 6.99 35.95
C THR A 107 -3.66 7.58 36.61
N LYS A 108 -3.46 7.32 37.91
CA LYS A 108 -2.24 7.71 38.65
C LYS A 108 -1.01 6.87 38.24
N TRP A 109 -1.21 5.65 37.71
CA TRP A 109 -0.19 4.66 37.36
C TRP A 109 0.20 4.72 35.88
N LYS A 110 0.63 5.90 35.41
CA LYS A 110 0.84 6.19 33.98
C LYS A 110 1.82 5.23 33.29
N CYS A 111 2.91 4.86 33.95
CA CYS A 111 3.97 4.04 33.34
C CYS A 111 3.52 2.60 33.07
N GLN A 112 2.69 2.01 33.94
CA GLN A 112 2.16 0.66 33.72
C GLN A 112 1.07 0.66 32.65
N TRP A 113 0.23 1.71 32.63
CA TRP A 113 -0.77 1.89 31.58
C TRP A 113 -0.15 2.02 30.19
N ASP A 114 0.94 2.79 30.07
CA ASP A 114 1.73 2.89 28.84
C ASP A 114 2.28 1.55 28.37
N LYS A 115 2.89 0.77 29.26
CA LYS A 115 3.45 -0.55 28.93
C LYS A 115 2.37 -1.52 28.47
N LEU A 116 1.23 -1.53 29.15
CA LEU A 116 0.11 -2.43 28.82
C LEU A 116 -0.47 -2.08 27.45
N PHE A 117 -0.69 -0.79 27.17
CA PHE A 117 -1.14 -0.35 25.84
C PHE A 117 -0.12 -0.61 24.74
N GLY A 118 1.16 -0.37 25.00
CA GLY A 118 2.23 -0.69 24.06
C GLY A 118 2.31 -2.18 23.76
N SER A 119 2.12 -3.04 24.77
CA SER A 119 2.07 -4.49 24.59
C SER A 119 0.86 -4.94 23.76
N VAL A 120 -0.33 -4.41 24.03
CA VAL A 120 -1.54 -4.75 23.26
C VAL A 120 -1.41 -4.29 21.81
N PHE A 121 -0.90 -3.07 21.59
CA PHE A 121 -0.65 -2.56 20.24
C PHE A 121 0.44 -3.35 19.51
N GLY A 122 1.52 -3.72 20.19
CA GLY A 122 2.57 -4.56 19.62
C GLY A 122 2.05 -5.94 19.20
N LEU A 123 1.20 -6.57 20.03
CA LEU A 123 0.55 -7.81 19.68
C LEU A 123 -0.36 -7.65 18.44
N TYR A 124 -1.15 -6.58 18.39
CA TYR A 124 -2.00 -6.25 17.24
C TYR A 124 -1.19 -6.15 15.93
N VAL A 125 -0.06 -5.43 15.95
CA VAL A 125 0.82 -5.26 14.78
C VAL A 125 1.44 -6.59 14.31
N LEU A 126 1.70 -7.53 15.21
CA LEU A 126 2.25 -8.85 14.84
C LEU A 126 1.17 -9.83 14.36
N VAL A 127 0.01 -9.82 15.01
CA VAL A 127 -1.07 -10.77 14.75
C VAL A 127 -1.79 -10.47 13.43
N LEU A 128 -2.03 -9.20 13.10
CA LEU A 128 -2.77 -8.83 11.88
C LEU A 128 -2.11 -9.31 10.58
N PRO A 129 -0.81 -9.03 10.33
CA PRO A 129 -0.13 -9.51 9.13
C PRO A 129 -0.11 -11.03 9.06
N HIS A 130 0.10 -11.70 10.19
CA HIS A 130 0.09 -13.16 10.25
C HIS A 130 -1.29 -13.75 9.94
N LEU A 131 -2.36 -13.15 10.49
CA LEU A 131 -3.73 -13.56 10.25
C LEU A 131 -4.10 -13.39 8.78
N VAL A 132 -3.74 -12.27 8.16
CA VAL A 132 -4.02 -12.03 6.74
C VAL A 132 -3.17 -12.92 5.84
N ALA A 133 -1.91 -13.19 6.19
CA ALA A 133 -1.09 -14.18 5.50
C ALA A 133 -1.73 -15.57 5.54
N PHE A 134 -2.19 -16.00 6.73
CA PHE A 134 -2.87 -17.27 6.90
C PHE A 134 -4.17 -17.35 6.08
N VAL A 135 -5.02 -16.31 6.15
CA VAL A 135 -6.28 -16.23 5.40
C VAL A 135 -6.00 -16.24 3.89
N THR A 136 -4.95 -15.55 3.44
CA THR A 136 -4.60 -15.47 2.02
C THR A 136 -4.14 -16.80 1.46
N VAL A 137 -3.31 -17.54 2.22
CA VAL A 137 -2.85 -18.88 1.86
C VAL A 137 -4.00 -19.89 1.92
N SER A 138 -4.84 -19.84 2.96
CA SER A 138 -5.96 -20.78 3.11
C SER A 138 -7.01 -20.67 1.99
N ASN A 139 -7.28 -19.46 1.51
CA ASN A 139 -8.26 -19.23 0.44
C ASN A 139 -7.69 -19.46 -0.98
N ASN A 140 -6.38 -19.75 -1.11
CA ASN A 140 -5.69 -19.94 -2.39
C ASN A 140 -5.87 -18.76 -3.36
N LEU A 141 -5.71 -17.52 -2.86
CA LEU A 141 -5.83 -16.33 -3.71
C LEU A 141 -4.82 -16.35 -4.85
N GLY A 142 -5.24 -15.82 -6.01
CA GLY A 142 -4.33 -15.60 -7.11
C GLY A 142 -3.12 -14.75 -6.68
N PRO A 143 -1.93 -14.99 -7.25
CA PRO A 143 -0.69 -14.35 -6.81
C PRO A 143 -0.76 -12.81 -6.84
N ALA A 144 -1.46 -12.22 -7.81
CA ALA A 144 -1.63 -10.76 -7.89
C ALA A 144 -2.59 -10.24 -6.82
N SER A 145 -3.71 -10.93 -6.59
CA SER A 145 -4.68 -10.58 -5.54
C SER A 145 -4.07 -10.71 -4.14
N SER A 146 -3.28 -11.76 -3.90
CA SER A 146 -2.52 -11.95 -2.66
C SER A 146 -1.55 -10.79 -2.41
N LEU A 147 -0.78 -10.40 -3.43
CA LEU A 147 0.17 -9.28 -3.32
C LEU A 147 -0.55 -7.96 -3.04
N ALA A 148 -1.69 -7.70 -3.68
CA ALA A 148 -2.47 -6.50 -3.43
C ALA A 148 -2.90 -6.40 -1.95
N VAL A 149 -3.43 -7.48 -1.37
CA VAL A 149 -3.85 -7.50 0.05
C VAL A 149 -2.65 -7.35 0.99
N MET A 150 -1.50 -7.96 0.67
CA MET A 150 -0.28 -7.84 1.49
C MET A 150 0.33 -6.44 1.46
N LEU A 151 0.21 -5.71 0.34
CA LEU A 151 0.73 -4.34 0.23
C LEU A 151 -0.11 -3.31 0.99
N GLU A 152 -1.40 -3.61 1.19
CA GLU A 152 -2.33 -2.74 1.92
C GLU A 152 -2.24 -2.92 3.45
N MET A 153 -1.62 -4.02 3.92
CA MET A 153 -1.34 -4.28 5.33
C MET A 153 -0.11 -3.53 5.85
#